data_AF-A0AA40NGX0-F1
#
_entry.id   AF-A0AA40NGX0-F1
#
_cell.length_a   1.000
_cell.length_b   1.000
_cell.length_c   1.000
_cell.angle_alpha   90.00
_cell.angle_beta   90.00
_cell.angle_gamma   90.00
#
_symmetry.space_group_name_H-M   'P 1'
#
loop_
_entity.id
_entity.type
_entity.pdbx_description
1 polymer ?
#
loop_
_entity_poly.entity_id
_entity_poly.type
_entity_poly.pdbx_seq_one_letter_code
_entity_poly.pdbx_strand_id
1 'polypeptide(L)' 'MQTSTDRITWRNGWRLNGEPSCAHDVRGIFEERLAAKKWEIYEQRKAEMIETCVFLTPKDYEIACRQLADMLGL' A
#
# COMPACT_ATOMS: atom_id res chain seq x y z
N MET A 1 -13.59 -10.04 -13.56
CA MET A 1 -13.85 -9.57 -12.19
C MET A 1 -13.90 -8.05 -12.24
N GLN A 2 -15.05 -7.43 -11.97
CA GLN A 2 -15.16 -5.97 -11.97
C GLN A 2 -14.42 -5.44 -10.74
N THR A 3 -13.28 -4.80 -10.95
CA THR A 3 -12.60 -3.97 -9.96
C THR A 3 -13.41 -2.68 -9.81
N SER A 4 -14.58 -2.76 -9.20
CA SER A 4 -15.32 -1.57 -8.78
C SER A 4 -14.49 -0.88 -7.71
N THR A 5 -13.64 0.05 -8.12
CA THR A 5 -12.79 0.81 -7.21
C THR A 5 -13.70 1.80 -6.49
N ASP A 6 -13.98 1.55 -5.20
CA ASP A 6 -14.92 2.41 -4.50
C ASP A 6 -14.47 3.87 -4.52
N ARG A 7 -15.36 4.78 -4.95
CA ARG A 7 -15.04 6.20 -5.06
C ARG A 7 -15.33 6.88 -3.72
N ILE A 8 -14.28 7.21 -3.01
CA ILE A 8 -14.35 7.94 -1.75
C ILE A 8 -14.23 9.45 -2.04
N THR A 9 -15.17 10.27 -1.55
CA THR A 9 -15.08 11.73 -1.63
C THR A 9 -15.30 12.40 -0.27
N TRP A 10 -14.59 13.52 -0.06
CA TRP A 10 -14.51 14.22 1.24
C TRP A 10 -15.05 15.66 1.20
N ARG A 11 -15.17 16.26 0.01
CA ARG A 11 -15.39 17.71 -0.14
C ARG A 11 -16.76 18.20 0.37
N ASN A 12 -17.72 17.31 0.61
CA ASN A 12 -19.08 17.62 1.08
C ASN A 12 -19.60 16.56 2.09
N GLY A 13 -18.72 16.06 2.97
CA GLY A 13 -18.99 14.92 3.87
C GLY A 13 -18.49 13.58 3.30
N TRP A 14 -18.48 12.54 4.13
CA TRP A 14 -17.98 11.20 3.77
C TRP A 14 -18.98 10.57 2.80
N ARG A 15 -18.53 10.28 1.57
CA ARG A 15 -19.34 9.57 0.58
C ARG A 15 -18.60 8.37 0.04
N LEU A 16 -19.31 7.25 -0.05
CA LEU A 16 -18.86 6.01 -0.66
C LEU A 16 -19.67 5.77 -1.93
N ASN A 17 -19.01 5.74 -3.09
CA ASN A 17 -19.68 5.57 -4.40
C ASN A 17 -20.76 6.63 -4.70
N GLY A 18 -20.67 7.81 -4.07
CA GLY A 18 -21.64 8.90 -4.24
C GLY A 18 -22.70 8.96 -3.14
N GLU A 19 -22.91 7.88 -2.40
CA GLU A 19 -23.87 7.81 -1.28
C GLU A 19 -23.26 8.37 0.01
N PRO A 20 -24.03 9.09 0.84
CA PRO A 20 -23.60 9.48 2.18
C PRO A 20 -23.20 8.24 3.00
N SER A 21 -22.04 8.29 3.62
CA SER A 21 -21.50 7.22 4.45
C SER A 21 -20.94 7.83 5.75
N CYS A 22 -20.66 7.00 6.74
CA CYS A 22 -20.05 7.47 7.99
C CYS A 22 -18.53 7.30 7.93
N ALA A 23 -17.82 8.04 8.79
CA ALA A 23 -16.36 8.01 8.82
C ALA A 23 -15.80 6.61 9.16
N HIS A 24 -16.55 5.78 9.89
CA HIS A 24 -16.14 4.42 10.24
C HIS A 24 -16.06 3.51 9.01
N ASP A 25 -17.10 3.50 8.18
CA ASP A 25 -17.17 2.64 6.99
C ASP A 25 -16.07 3.00 5.98
N VAL A 26 -15.79 4.28 5.82
CA VAL A 26 -14.78 4.75 4.87
C VAL A 26 -13.35 4.58 5.41
N ARG A 27 -13.17 4.65 6.74
CA ARG A 27 -11.86 4.44 7.37
C ARG A 27 -11.33 3.03 7.11
N GLY A 28 -12.16 1.99 7.20
CA GLY A 28 -11.75 0.62 6.88
C GLY A 28 -11.22 0.48 5.46
N ILE A 29 -11.96 1.01 4.47
CA ILE A 29 -11.55 0.99 3.06
C ILE A 29 -10.26 1.79 2.84
N PHE A 30 -10.08 2.90 3.56
CA PHE A 30 -8.86 3.70 3.50
C PHE A 30 -7.65 2.97 4.10
N GLU A 31 -7.81 2.32 5.25
CA GLU A 31 -6.76 1.53 5.90
C GLU A 31 -6.34 0.33 5.04
N GLU A 32 -7.31 -0.38 4.44
CA GLU A 32 -7.03 -1.45 3.48
C GLU A 32 -6.26 -0.95 2.25
N ARG A 33 -6.64 0.22 1.69
CA ARG A 33 -5.91 0.84 0.57
C ARG A 33 -4.51 1.27 0.95
N LEU A 34 -4.33 1.80 2.15
CA LEU A 34 -3.01 2.15 2.67
C LEU A 34 -2.14 0.89 2.81
N ALA A 35 -2.68 -0.19 3.36
CA ALA A 35 -1.97 -1.46 3.48
C ALA A 35 -1.60 -2.03 2.10
N ALA A 36 -2.54 -2.05 1.15
CA ALA A 36 -2.29 -2.48 -0.23
C ALA A 36 -1.20 -1.62 -0.90
N LYS A 37 -1.26 -0.30 -0.74
CA LYS A 37 -0.27 0.63 -1.30
C LYS A 37 1.11 0.46 -0.66
N LYS A 38 1.18 0.19 0.65
CA LYS A 38 2.45 -0.13 1.32
C LYS A 38 3.07 -1.40 0.73
N TRP A 39 2.26 -2.44 0.50
CA TRP A 39 2.70 -3.67 -0.15
C TRP A 39 3.19 -3.44 -1.58
N GLU A 40 2.47 -2.65 -2.38
CA GLU A 40 2.89 -2.29 -3.73
C GLU A 40 4.25 -1.56 -3.74
N ILE A 41 4.44 -0.59 -2.83
CA ILE A 41 5.71 0.11 -2.67
C ILE A 41 6.82 -0.87 -2.24
N TYR A 42 6.53 -1.79 -1.32
CA TYR A 42 7.49 -2.79 -0.88
C TYR A 42 7.97 -3.68 -2.04
N GLU A 43 7.06 -4.18 -2.87
CA GLU A 43 7.41 -5.00 -4.03
C GLU A 43 8.20 -4.21 -5.08
N GLN A 44 7.79 -2.96 -5.35
CA GLN A 44 8.50 -2.10 -6.28
C GLN A 44 9.95 -1.84 -5.82
N ARG A 45 10.15 -1.55 -4.53
CA ARG A 45 11.49 -1.31 -3.96
C ARG A 45 12.36 -2.57 -3.97
N LYS A 46 11.77 -3.75 -3.77
CA LYS A 46 12.49 -5.02 -3.91
C LYS A 46 12.97 -5.25 -5.34
N ALA A 47 12.11 -5.00 -6.33
CA ALA A 47 12.49 -5.10 -7.74
C ALA A 47 13.62 -4.12 -8.08
N GLU A 48 13.50 -2.86 -7.65
CA GLU A 48 14.54 -1.83 -7.81
C GLU A 48 15.87 -2.25 -7.18
N MET A 49 15.86 -2.84 -5.98
CA MET A 49 17.06 -3.38 -5.34
C MET A 49 17.74 -4.48 -6.15
N ILE A 50 16.96 -5.41 -6.73
CA ILE A 50 17.52 -6.49 -7.56
C ILE A 50 18.12 -5.90 -8.84
N GLU A 51 17.46 -4.92 -9.46
CA GLU A 51 17.93 -4.28 -10.69
C GLU A 51 19.17 -3.40 -10.46
N THR A 52 19.23 -2.67 -9.36
CA THR A 52 20.31 -1.70 -9.08
C THR A 52 21.52 -2.33 -8.41
N CYS A 53 21.34 -3.37 -7.59
CA CYS A 53 22.44 -4.02 -6.88
C CYS A 53 22.78 -5.40 -7.47
N VAL A 54 23.63 -5.37 -8.50
CA VAL A 54 24.14 -6.57 -9.20
C VAL A 54 24.91 -7.55 -8.30
N PHE A 55 25.40 -7.11 -7.14
CA PHE A 55 26.21 -7.92 -6.21
C PHE A 55 25.57 -8.13 -4.83
N LEU A 56 24.25 -7.99 -4.71
CA LEU A 56 23.61 -8.21 -3.42
C LEU A 56 23.70 -9.70 -3.03
N THR A 57 24.36 -10.01 -1.93
CA THR A 57 24.35 -11.38 -1.41
C THR A 57 22.93 -11.71 -0.92
N PRO A 58 22.51 -12.99 -0.92
CA PRO A 58 21.18 -13.37 -0.42
C PRO A 58 20.92 -12.87 1.01
N LYS A 59 21.97 -12.79 1.84
CA LYS A 59 21.89 -12.33 3.22
C LYS A 59 21.67 -10.82 3.32
N ASP A 60 22.37 -10.05 2.50
CA ASP A 60 22.19 -8.59 2.46
C ASP A 60 20.82 -8.22 1.85
N TYR A 61 20.35 -9.00 0.87
CA TYR A 61 19.00 -8.88 0.33
C TYR A 61 17.93 -9.08 1.40
N GLU A 62 18.07 -10.12 2.22
CA GLU A 62 17.14 -10.41 3.30
C GLU A 62 17.13 -9.30 4.35
N ILE A 63 18.30 -8.80 4.74
CA ILE A 63 18.42 -7.69 5.70
C ILE A 63 17.75 -6.43 5.17
N ALA A 64 18.02 -6.07 3.91
CA ALA A 64 17.43 -4.88 3.31
C ALA A 64 15.92 -5.03 3.07
N CYS A 65 15.41 -6.23 2.76
CA CYS A 65 13.97 -6.49 2.75
C CYS A 65 13.33 -6.28 4.13
N ARG A 66 13.96 -6.75 5.21
CA ARG A 66 13.45 -6.53 6.58
C ARG A 66 13.42 -5.04 6.94
N GLN A 67 14.49 -4.30 6.60
CA GLN A 67 14.56 -2.86 6.82
C GLN A 67 13.48 -2.10 6.02
N LEU A 68 13.21 -2.53 4.78
CA LEU A 68 12.13 -1.98 3.96
C LEU A 68 10.75 -2.25 4.57
N ALA A 69 10.51 -3.45 5.10
CA ALA A 69 9.26 -3.78 5.78
C ALA A 69 9.07 -2.92 7.04
N ASP A 70 10.11 -2.79 7.87
CA ASP A 70 10.08 -1.95 9.07
C ASP A 70 9.79 -0.47 8.75
N MET A 71 10.44 0.08 7.71
CA MET A 71 10.21 1.47 7.27
C MET A 71 8.78 1.71 6.77
N LEU A 72 8.18 0.72 6.11
CA LEU A 72 6.80 0.80 5.62
C LEU A 72 5.77 0.46 6.71
N GLY A 73 6.22 -0.08 7.86
CA GLY A 73 5.37 -0.58 8.93
C GLY A 73 4.48 -1.71 8.44
N LEU A 74 5.10 -2.69 7.77
CA LEU A 74 4.51 -3.94 7.27
C LEU A 74 4.88 -5.12 8.17
#